data_AF-A0A929GSF5-F1
#
_entry.id   AF-A0A929GSF5-F1
#
_cell.length_a   1.000
_cell.length_b   1.000
_cell.length_c   1.000
_cell.angle_alpha   90.00
_cell.angle_beta   90.00
_cell.angle_gamma   90.00
#
_symmetry.space_group_name_H-M   'P 1'
#
loop_
_entity.id
_entity.type
_entity.pdbx_description
1 polymer ?
#
loop_
_entity_poly.entity_id
_entity_poly.type
_entity_poly.pdbx_seq_one_letter_code
_entity_poly.pdbx_strand_id
1 'polypeptide(L)' 'MEIEIENVAQYLKSHGIKPSYQRVRVFEYLIKNKSHPTVDTVYKALADEIPTLSKTTVYNT' A
#
# COMPACT_ATOMS: atom_id res chain seq x y z
N MET A 1 -5.69 -17.67 -3.88
CA MET A 1 -6.24 -17.24 -2.58
C MET A 1 -6.65 -15.79 -2.76
N GLU A 2 -7.95 -15.50 -2.91
CA GLU A 2 -8.43 -14.11 -2.89
C GLU A 2 -8.46 -13.68 -1.43
N ILE A 3 -7.63 -12.69 -1.10
CA ILE A 3 -7.61 -12.11 0.24
C ILE A 3 -8.45 -10.83 0.16
N GLU A 4 -9.75 -10.96 0.42
CA GLU A 4 -10.62 -9.81 0.64
C GLU A 4 -10.37 -9.28 2.05
N ILE A 5 -9.47 -8.31 2.16
CA ILE A 5 -9.23 -7.61 3.41
C ILE A 5 -10.19 -6.43 3.46
N GLU A 6 -11.35 -6.63 4.09
CA GLU A 6 -12.36 -5.58 4.30
C GLU A 6 -11.80 -4.36 5.07
N ASN A 7 -10.77 -4.57 5.90
CA ASN A 7 -10.12 -3.50 6.65
C ASN A 7 -8.60 -3.69 6.72
N VAL A 8 -7.87 -3.08 5.78
CA VAL A 8 -6.40 -3.12 5.71
C VAL A 8 -5.76 -2.55 6.97
N ALA A 9 -6.33 -1.51 7.57
CA ALA A 9 -5.79 -0.93 8.79
C ALA A 9 -5.88 -1.90 9.98
N GLN A 10 -6.97 -2.63 10.11
CA GLN A 10 -7.15 -3.68 11.13
C GLN A 10 -6.17 -4.83 10.91
N TYR A 11 -6.01 -5.26 9.66
CA TYR A 11 -5.07 -6.32 9.29
C TYR A 11 -3.63 -5.94 9.63
N LEU A 12 -3.19 -4.72 9.27
CA LEU A 12 -1.85 -4.24 9.64
C LEU A 12 -1.68 -4.19 11.16
N LYS A 13 -2.69 -3.69 11.90
CA LYS A 13 -2.67 -3.66 13.38
C LYS A 13 -2.55 -5.05 13.99
N SER A 14 -3.30 -6.04 13.50
CA SER A 14 -3.25 -7.41 14.04
C SER A 14 -1.89 -8.07 13.83
N HIS A 15 -1.13 -7.60 12.83
CA HIS A 15 0.24 -8.02 12.55
C HIS A 15 1.30 -7.11 13.21
N GLY A 16 0.91 -6.21 14.11
CA GLY A 16 1.83 -5.31 14.82
C GLY A 16 2.40 -4.18 13.95
N ILE A 17 1.89 -3.99 12.73
CA ILE A 17 2.30 -2.92 11.82
C ILE A 17 1.42 -1.71 12.07
N LYS A 18 2.04 -0.55 12.32
CA LYS A 18 1.31 0.71 12.45
C LYS A 18 0.67 1.07 11.09
N PRO A 19 -0.66 1.17 11.00
CA PRO A 19 -1.34 1.49 9.74
C PRO A 19 -1.23 2.99 9.45
N SER A 20 -0.10 3.41 8.91
CA SER A 20 0.01 4.75 8.34
C SER A 20 -0.81 4.83 7.07
N TYR A 21 -1.28 6.04 6.73
CA TYR A 21 -2.04 6.27 5.50
C TYR A 21 -1.29 5.73 4.26
N GLN A 22 0.02 5.97 4.17
CA GLN A 22 0.87 5.45 3.10
C GLN A 22 0.87 3.92 3.03
N ARG A 23 1.06 3.21 4.15
CA ARG A 23 1.06 1.74 4.17
C ARG A 23 -0.29 1.16 3.78
N VAL A 24 -1.36 1.76 4.27
CA VAL A 24 -2.73 1.32 3.93
C VAL A 24 -2.96 1.46 2.43
N ARG A 25 -2.65 2.62 1.84
CA ARG A 25 -2.84 2.85 0.40
C ARG A 25 -1.96 1.98 -0.48
N VAL A 26 -0.69 1.79 -0.11
CA VAL A 26 0.22 0.87 -0.82
C VAL A 26 -0.32 -0.56 -0.78
N PHE A 27 -0.75 -1.03 0.39
CA PHE A 27 -1.24 -2.40 0.53
C PHE A 27 -2.59 -2.60 -0.19
N GLU A 28 -3.50 -1.64 -0.12
CA GLU A 28 -4.74 -1.64 -0.91
C GLU A 28 -4.48 -1.68 -2.41
N TYR A 29 -3.48 -0.93 -2.89
CA TYR A 29 -3.06 -0.97 -4.29
C TYR A 29 -2.57 -2.36 -4.68
N LEU A 30 -1.76 -3.01 -3.84
CA LEU A 30 -1.24 -4.35 -4.09
C LEU A 30 -2.32 -5.44 -4.05
N ILE A 31 -3.33 -5.31 -3.17
CA ILE A 31 -4.45 -6.28 -3.12
C ILE A 31 -5.32 -6.17 -4.39
N LYS A 32 -5.58 -4.95 -4.86
CA LYS A 32 -6.40 -4.72 -6.06
C LYS A 32 -5.69 -5.13 -7.34
N ASN A 33 -4.37 -4.94 -7.40
CA ASN A 33 -3.58 -5.29 -8.57
C ASN A 33 -2.95 -6.67 -8.39
N LYS A 34 -3.55 -7.71 -8.99
CA LYS A 34 -3.01 -9.09 -8.97
C LYS A 34 -1.71 -9.29 -9.79
N SER A 35 -1.15 -8.22 -10.34
CA SER A 35 0.16 -8.20 -11.01
C SER A 35 1.28 -7.91 -10.01
N HIS A 36 2.54 -8.17 -10.37
CA HIS A 36 3.71 -7.71 -9.60
C HIS A 36 4.19 -6.35 -10.11
N PRO A 37 3.66 -5.21 -9.61
CA PRO A 37 4.07 -3.89 -10.06
C PRO A 37 5.50 -3.57 -9.63
N THR A 38 6.17 -2.72 -10.39
CA THR A 38 7.42 -2.10 -9.96
C THR A 38 7.14 -0.95 -8.99
N VAL A 39 8.15 -0.53 -8.23
CA VAL A 39 8.02 0.63 -7.33
C VAL A 39 7.62 1.89 -8.08
N ASP A 40 8.13 2.10 -9.30
CA ASP A 40 7.74 3.24 -10.13
C ASP A 40 6.25 3.22 -10.48
N THR A 41 5.68 2.03 -10.74
CA THR A 41 4.26 1.89 -11.03
C THR A 41 3.41 2.22 -9.81
N VAL A 42 3.76 1.71 -8.63
CA VAL A 42 3.05 2.00 -7.37
C VAL A 42 3.16 3.48 -7.02
N TYR A 43 4.36 4.05 -7.13
CA TYR A 43 4.61 5.46 -6.87
C TYR A 43 3.76 6.34 -7.79
N LYS A 44 3.79 6.11 -9.11
CA LYS A 44 3.00 6.90 -10.06
C LYS A 44 1.50 6.79 -9.80
N ALA A 45 1.02 5.61 -9.42
CA ALA A 45 -0.40 5.40 -9.14
C ALA A 45 -0.88 6.09 -7.85
N LEU A 46 0.01 6.28 -6.87
CA LEU A 46 -0.34 6.85 -5.56
C LEU A 46 0.15 8.28 -5.35
N ALA A 47 1.05 8.80 -6.21
CA ALA A 47 1.60 10.14 -6.10
C ALA A 47 0.52 11.23 -6.25
N ASP A 48 -0.51 10.97 -7.07
CA ASP A 48 -1.63 11.89 -7.26
C ASP A 48 -2.50 12.02 -6.00
N GLU A 49 -2.60 10.95 -5.20
CA GLU A 49 -3.38 10.93 -3.96
C GLU A 49 -2.54 11.36 -2.74
N ILE A 50 -1.25 11.02 -2.75
CA ILE A 50 -0.32 11.28 -1.66
C ILE A 50 0.84 12.14 -2.18
N PRO A 51 0.71 13.48 -2.22
CA PRO A 51 1.74 14.38 -2.75
C PRO A 51 3.08 14.30 -2.01
N THR A 52 3.07 13.84 -0.75
CA THR A 52 4.25 13.66 0.10
C THR A 52 4.89 12.28 -0.05
N LEU A 53 4.34 11.40 -0.90
CA LEU A 53 4.91 10.09 -1.16
C LEU A 53 6.23 10.24 -1.93
N SER A 54 7.21 9.43 -1.56
CA SER A 54 8.47 9.31 -2.31
C SER A 54 8.68 7.85 -2.70
N LYS A 55 9.53 7.59 -3.70
CA LYS A 55 9.91 6.22 -4.06
C LYS A 55 10.53 5.47 -2.88
N THR A 56 11.36 6.16 -2.09
CA THR A 56 11.96 5.61 -0.87
C THR A 56 10.90 5.19 0.15
N THR A 57 9.81 5.96 0.27
CA THR A 57 8.68 5.61 1.12
C THR A 57 8.03 4.30 0.68
N VAL A 58 7.79 4.13 -0.63
CA VAL A 58 7.21 2.90 -1.19
C VAL A 58 8.14 1.68 -0.97
N TYR A 59 9.46 1.85 -1.02
CA TYR A 59 10.40 0.77 -0.69
C TYR A 59 10.38 0.38 0.78
N ASN A 60 10.10 1.32 1.68
CA ASN A 60 10.16 1.13 3.13
C ASN A 60 8.81 0.73 3.76
N THR A 61 7.72 0.74 2.99
CA THR A 61 6.37 0.47 3.50
C THR A 61 6.14 -0.99 3.84
#